data_AF-A0A836BHA0-F1
#
_entry.id   AF-A0A836BHA0-F1
#
_cell.length_a   1.000
_cell.length_b   1.000
_cell.length_c   1.000
_cell.angle_alpha   90.00
_cell.angle_beta   90.00
_cell.angle_gamma   90.00
#
_symmetry.space_group_name_H-M   'P 1'
#
loop_
_entity.id
_entity.type
_entity.pdbx_description
1 polymer ?
#
loop_
_entity_poly.entity_id
_entity_poly.type
_entity_poly.pdbx_seq_one_letter_code
_entity_poly.pdbx_strand_id
1 'polypeptide(L)'
;MGLDKEFQDKIKSLIDECLIPHGIQTHECDKEHWGFHTEDDFKYGHKAGLVLGIILGYYIAKYGEVPTGEDLTEMTEMVEARRDDIKKSFSDIHFFYKV
;
A
#
# COMPACT_ATOMS: atom_id res chain seq x y z
N MET A 1 -1.88 -22.39 -4.68
CA MET A 1 -3.26 -22.00 -5.09
C MET A 1 -3.27 -20.49 -5.02
N GLY A 2 -3.64 -19.80 -6.11
CA GLY A 2 -3.67 -18.33 -6.14
C GLY A 2 -5.00 -17.76 -5.68
N LEU A 3 -5.05 -16.43 -5.57
CA LEU A 3 -6.21 -15.67 -5.11
C LEU A 3 -7.43 -15.94 -6.00
N ASP A 4 -8.59 -16.11 -5.38
CA ASP A 4 -9.83 -16.20 -6.14
C ASP A 4 -10.18 -14.85 -6.80
N LYS A 5 -10.96 -14.93 -7.89
CA LYS A 5 -11.31 -13.75 -8.69
C LYS A 5 -12.09 -12.69 -7.90
N GLU A 6 -12.93 -13.10 -6.96
CA GLU A 6 -13.70 -12.16 -6.12
C GLU A 6 -12.76 -11.37 -5.22
N PHE A 7 -11.76 -12.04 -4.66
CA PHE A 7 -10.73 -11.41 -3.84
C PHE A 7 -9.84 -10.48 -4.66
N GLN A 8 -9.41 -10.90 -5.86
CA GLN A 8 -8.67 -10.04 -6.78
C GLN A 8 -9.45 -8.76 -7.14
N ASP A 9 -10.75 -8.88 -7.40
CA ASP A 9 -11.59 -7.71 -7.69
C ASP A 9 -11.76 -6.81 -6.45
N LYS A 10 -11.80 -7.40 -5.25
CA LYS A 10 -11.78 -6.63 -4.00
C LYS A 10 -10.46 -5.88 -3.80
N ILE A 11 -9.32 -6.50 -4.11
CA ILE A 11 -8.00 -5.83 -4.06
C ILE A 11 -8.00 -4.59 -4.96
N LYS A 12 -8.49 -4.72 -6.20
CA LYS A 12 -8.56 -3.57 -7.12
C LYS A 12 -9.39 -2.43 -6.54
N SER A 13 -10.56 -2.73 -5.97
CA SER A 13 -11.40 -1.75 -5.29
C SER A 13 -10.68 -1.07 -4.11
N LEU A 14 -9.99 -1.86 -3.27
CA LEU A 14 -9.24 -1.32 -2.13
C LEU A 14 -8.09 -0.41 -2.57
N ILE A 15 -7.40 -0.77 -3.65
CA ILE A 15 -6.38 0.10 -4.25
C ILE A 15 -7.03 1.41 -4.70
N ASP A 16 -8.11 1.35 -5.47
CA ASP A 16 -8.79 2.54 -5.99
C ASP A 16 -9.32 3.46 -4.88
N GLU A 17 -9.87 2.89 -3.81
CA GLU A 17 -10.26 3.64 -2.59
C GLU A 17 -9.06 4.35 -1.96
N CYS A 18 -7.90 3.68 -1.90
CA CYS A 18 -6.67 4.25 -1.34
C CYS A 18 -6.03 5.31 -2.25
N LEU A 19 -6.32 5.32 -3.56
CA LEU A 19 -5.88 6.37 -4.47
C LEU A 19 -6.59 7.71 -4.22
N ILE A 20 -7.73 7.70 -3.52
CA ILE A 20 -8.39 8.93 -3.11
C ILE A 20 -7.45 9.64 -2.10
N PRO A 21 -7.09 10.91 -2.35
CA PRO A 21 -6.22 11.66 -1.44
C PRO A 21 -6.98 11.97 -0.15
N HIS A 22 -6.99 11.02 0.77
CA HIS A 22 -7.12 11.34 2.18
C HIS A 22 -5.80 11.99 2.57
N GLY A 23 -5.83 13.20 3.13
CA GLY A 23 -4.64 13.90 3.57
C GLY A 23 -3.91 13.05 4.62
N ILE A 24 -2.95 12.24 4.18
CA ILE A 24 -2.11 11.45 5.06
C ILE A 24 -1.11 12.42 5.68
N GLN A 25 -1.48 13.00 6.82
CA GLN A 25 -0.55 13.68 7.70
C GLN A 25 0.04 12.64 8.65
N THR A 26 1.18 12.07 8.27
CA THR A 26 1.99 11.29 9.23
C THR A 26 2.95 12.25 9.92
N HIS A 27 2.88 12.28 11.24
CA HIS A 27 3.47 13.38 12.00
C HIS A 27 4.98 13.26 12.21
N GLU A 28 5.60 12.11 11.92
CA GLU A 28 7.00 11.84 12.26
C GLU A 28 7.57 10.78 11.31
N CYS A 29 8.38 11.19 10.34
CA CYS A 29 9.19 10.24 9.55
C CYS A 29 10.59 10.81 9.36
N ASP A 30 11.56 10.11 9.97
CA ASP A 30 12.96 10.49 9.95
C ASP A 30 13.71 9.67 8.90
N LYS A 31 14.39 10.34 7.97
CA LYS A 31 15.04 9.72 6.81
C LYS A 31 16.09 8.70 7.22
N GLU A 32 16.81 8.97 8.31
CA GLU A 32 17.86 8.08 8.84
C GLU A 32 17.30 6.73 9.31
N HIS A 33 16.07 6.70 9.84
CA HIS A 33 15.48 5.47 10.37
C HIS A 33 15.07 4.48 9.27
N TRP A 34 14.63 5.01 8.12
CA TRP A 34 14.00 4.20 7.07
C TRP A 34 14.88 3.97 5.83
N GLY A 35 16.04 4.64 5.74
CA GLY A 35 17.08 4.32 4.75
C GLY A 35 16.69 4.54 3.27
N PHE A 36 15.67 5.35 2.99
CA PHE A 36 15.20 5.58 1.63
C PHE A 36 16.09 6.58 0.86
N HIS A 37 16.23 6.37 -0.44
CA HIS A 37 17.10 7.18 -1.30
C HIS A 37 16.47 8.51 -1.70
N THR A 38 15.15 8.53 -1.92
CA THR A 38 14.39 9.71 -2.33
C THR A 38 13.08 9.83 -1.55
N GLU A 39 12.57 11.04 -1.41
CA GLU A 39 11.26 11.28 -0.78
C GLU A 39 10.15 10.54 -1.53
N ASP A 40 10.20 10.49 -2.86
CA ASP A 40 9.20 9.79 -3.68
C ASP A 40 9.17 8.28 -3.44
N ASP A 41 10.33 7.64 -3.23
CA ASP A 41 10.39 6.22 -2.88
C ASP A 41 9.81 5.96 -1.51
N PHE A 42 10.00 6.88 -0.56
CA PHE A 42 9.37 6.81 0.75
C PHE A 42 7.84 6.95 0.69
N LYS A 43 7.34 7.98 -0.02
CA LYS A 43 5.89 8.18 -0.21
C LYS A 43 5.25 6.97 -0.84
N TYR A 44 5.90 6.40 -1.85
CA TYR A 44 5.48 5.17 -2.49
C TYR A 44 5.45 4.01 -1.50
N GLY A 45 6.56 3.73 -0.81
CA GLY A 45 6.66 2.63 0.15
C GLY A 45 5.63 2.72 1.27
N HIS A 46 5.41 3.92 1.82
CA HIS A 46 4.40 4.16 2.84
C HIS A 46 2.99 3.87 2.34
N LYS A 47 2.62 4.43 1.18
CA LYS A 47 1.28 4.26 0.59
C LYS A 47 1.03 2.80 0.17
N ALA A 48 1.99 2.18 -0.51
CA ALA A 48 1.92 0.77 -0.92
C ALA A 48 1.84 -0.16 0.30
N GLY A 49 2.62 0.12 1.34
CA GLY A 49 2.58 -0.62 2.61
C GLY A 49 1.23 -0.51 3.31
N LEU A 50 0.62 0.69 3.34
CA LEU A 50 -0.74 0.88 3.88
C LEU A 50 -1.77 0.04 3.10
N VAL A 51 -1.74 0.11 1.77
CA VAL A 51 -2.63 -0.66 0.89
C VAL A 51 -2.50 -2.16 1.15
N LEU A 52 -1.25 -2.66 1.19
CA LEU A 52 -0.97 -4.06 1.51
C LEU A 52 -1.50 -4.43 2.90
N GLY A 53 -1.29 -3.59 3.91
CA GLY A 53 -1.82 -3.82 5.26
C GLY A 53 -3.36 -3.96 5.30
N ILE A 54 -4.07 -3.13 4.53
CA ILE A 54 -5.54 -3.21 4.41
C ILE A 54 -5.96 -4.51 3.73
N ILE A 55 -5.30 -4.88 2.62
CA ILE A 55 -5.58 -6.14 1.90
C ILE A 55 -5.35 -7.35 2.82
N LEU A 56 -4.23 -7.37 3.55
CA LEU A 56 -3.89 -8.43 4.51
C LEU A 56 -4.92 -8.54 5.63
N GLY A 57 -5.29 -7.39 6.22
CA GLY A 57 -6.32 -7.35 7.26
C GLY A 57 -7.66 -7.89 6.75
N TYR A 58 -8.04 -7.55 5.52
CA TYR A 58 -9.25 -8.07 4.90
C TYR A 58 -9.17 -9.58 4.61
N TYR A 59 -8.02 -10.07 4.12
CA TYR A 59 -7.81 -11.51 3.90
C TYR A 59 -7.99 -12.30 5.20
N ILE A 60 -7.29 -11.88 6.27
CA ILE A 60 -7.37 -12.55 7.57
C ILE A 60 -8.80 -12.51 8.12
N ALA A 61 -9.50 -11.39 7.97
CA ALA A 61 -10.88 -11.28 8.41
C ALA A 61 -11.84 -12.19 7.62
N LYS A 62 -11.62 -12.37 6.31
CA LYS A 62 -12.48 -13.19 5.44
C LYS A 62 -12.22 -14.68 5.62
N TYR A 63 -10.96 -15.10 5.67
CA TYR A 63 -10.58 -16.52 5.65
C TYR A 63 -10.18 -17.06 7.03
N GLY A 64 -9.95 -16.20 8.02
CA GLY A 64 -9.58 -16.61 9.38
C GLY A 64 -8.15 -17.13 9.50
N GLU A 65 -7.32 -16.94 8.47
CA GLU A 65 -5.94 -17.42 8.39
C GLU A 65 -5.02 -16.38 7.77
N VAL A 66 -3.71 -16.58 7.97
CA VAL A 66 -2.68 -15.74 7.36
C VAL A 66 -2.46 -16.20 5.92
N PRO A 67 -2.36 -15.28 4.95
CA PRO A 67 -2.17 -15.65 3.55
C PRO A 67 -0.87 -16.45 3.35
N THR A 68 -0.90 -17.35 2.38
CA THR A 68 0.26 -18.17 2.01
C THR A 68 1.34 -17.29 1.35
N GLY A 69 2.55 -17.83 1.19
CA GLY A 69 3.61 -17.12 0.45
C GLY A 69 3.22 -16.82 -1.01
N GLU A 70 2.46 -17.70 -1.65
CA GLU A 70 1.94 -17.48 -3.01
C GLU A 70 0.91 -16.34 -3.04
N ASP A 71 -0.06 -16.37 -2.12
CA ASP A 71 -1.08 -15.32 -2.03
C ASP A 71 -0.45 -13.94 -1.70
N LEU A 72 0.51 -13.91 -0.78
CA LEU A 72 1.26 -12.71 -0.43
C LEU A 72 2.01 -12.14 -1.64
N THR A 73 2.61 -13.02 -2.45
CA THR A 73 3.32 -12.63 -3.68
C THR A 73 2.32 -12.04 -4.67
N GLU A 74 1.20 -12.71 -4.90
CA GLU A 74 0.17 -12.24 -5.84
C GLU A 74 -0.44 -10.90 -5.39
N MET A 75 -0.76 -10.72 -4.10
CA MET A 75 -1.22 -9.44 -3.56
C MET A 75 -0.19 -8.33 -3.78
N THR A 76 1.09 -8.63 -3.58
CA THR A 76 2.20 -7.67 -3.77
C THR A 76 2.31 -7.25 -5.23
N GLU A 77 2.30 -8.22 -6.15
CA GLU A 77 2.34 -7.98 -7.60
C GLU A 77 1.15 -7.12 -8.06
N MET A 78 -0.04 -7.35 -7.51
CA MET A 78 -1.24 -6.54 -7.82
C MET A 78 -1.10 -5.08 -7.36
N VAL A 79 -0.48 -4.83 -6.20
CA VAL A 79 -0.21 -3.46 -5.72
C VAL A 79 0.90 -2.82 -6.56
N GLU A 80 1.98 -3.54 -6.85
CA GLU A 80 3.09 -3.04 -7.67
C GLU A 80 2.68 -2.74 -9.11
N ALA A 81 1.76 -3.50 -9.69
CA ALA A 81 1.19 -3.23 -11.00
C ALA A 81 0.46 -1.87 -11.07
N ARG A 82 0.05 -1.32 -9.91
CA ARG A 82 -0.60 0.00 -9.79
C ARG A 82 0.37 1.10 -9.31
N ARG A 83 1.68 0.86 -9.36
CA ARG A 83 2.73 1.78 -8.87
C ARG A 83 2.55 3.21 -9.36
N ASP A 84 2.33 3.42 -10.65
CA ASP A 84 2.26 4.77 -11.22
C ASP A 84 1.01 5.54 -10.77
N ASP A 85 -0.11 4.84 -10.60
CA ASP A 85 -1.34 5.43 -10.07
C ASP A 85 -1.17 5.80 -8.59
N ILE A 86 -0.58 4.88 -7.82
CA ILE A 86 -0.24 5.11 -6.41
C ILE A 86 0.68 6.33 -6.30
N LYS A 87 1.70 6.44 -7.16
CA LYS A 87 2.60 7.60 -7.23
C LYS A 87 1.89 8.92 -7.48
N LYS A 88 0.95 8.93 -8.42
CA LYS A 88 0.14 10.13 -8.71
C LYS A 88 -0.78 10.50 -7.54
N SER A 89 -1.30 9.52 -6.80
CA SER A 89 -2.24 9.80 -5.68
C SER A 89 -1.63 10.59 -4.51
N PHE A 90 -0.30 10.67 -4.43
CA PHE A 90 0.42 11.39 -3.38
C PHE A 90 1.32 12.50 -3.90
N SER A 91 1.33 12.80 -5.21
CA SER A 91 2.14 13.89 -5.76
C SER A 91 1.84 15.22 -5.07
N ASP A 92 0.60 15.36 -4.58
CA ASP A 92 0.09 16.57 -3.95
C ASP A 92 0.16 16.52 -2.40
N ILE A 93 0.68 15.42 -1.83
CA ILE A 93 0.85 15.24 -0.39
C ILE A 93 2.25 15.73 0.04
N HIS A 94 2.27 16.77 0.87
CA HIS A 94 3.47 17.28 1.51
C HIS A 94 3.73 16.56 2.83
N PHE A 95 4.88 15.89 2.94
CA PHE A 95 5.37 15.35 4.20
C PHE A 95 6.22 16.43 4.88
N PHE A 96 5.89 16.79 6.11
CA PHE A 96 6.66 17.76 6.88
C PHE A 96 7.69 17.00 7.72
N TYR A 97 8.97 17.28 7.51
CA TYR A 97 10.03 16.79 8.39
C TYR A 97 10.06 17.64 9.66
N LYS A 98 10.24 16.98 10.82
CA LYS A 98 10.53 17.66 12.08
C LYS A 98 11.97 18.18 11.98
N VAL A 99 12.15 19.50 11.97
CA VAL A 99 13.46 20.18 11.99
C VAL A 99 14.05 20.14 13.40
#